data_AF-E3EJD1-F1
#
_entry.id   AF-E3EJD1-F1
#
_cell.length_a   1.000
_cell.length_b   1.000
_cell.length_c   1.000
_cell.angle_alpha   90.00
_cell.angle_beta   90.00
_cell.angle_gamma   90.00
#
_symmetry.space_group_name_H-M   'P 1'
#
loop_
_entity.id
_entity.type
_entity.pdbx_description
1 polymer ?
#
loop_
_entity_poly.entity_id
_entity_poly.type
_entity_poly.pdbx_seq_one_letter_code
_entity_poly.pdbx_strand_id
1 'polypeptide(L)'
;MSIFLTPVMYGISPVVIGLAADELALLPKKEAYFAKRPVPSIASHDAYPRASSDLITKHRYPLMAKQPRLAPGGGTQRTVTVEDFPISSTMAGSVIELEPGGLREMHWHPNADEWQYYLDGVVITRPLI
;
A
#
# COMPACT_ATOMS: atom_id res chain seq x y z
N MET A 1 -10.44 7.33 -12.34
CA MET A 1 -10.25 8.78 -12.58
C MET A 1 -10.39 9.47 -11.24
N SER A 2 -9.28 9.68 -10.53
CA SER A 2 -9.29 10.40 -9.25
C SER A 2 -9.10 11.88 -9.54
N ILE A 3 -10.13 12.68 -9.29
CA ILE A 3 -10.00 14.14 -9.32
C ILE A 3 -9.30 14.52 -8.01
N PHE A 4 -8.00 14.77 -8.10
CA PHE A 4 -7.26 15.45 -7.03
C PHE A 4 -7.60 16.93 -7.10
N LEU A 5 -8.42 17.41 -6.18
CA LEU A 5 -8.50 18.84 -5.89
C LEU A 5 -7.24 19.20 -5.08
N THR A 6 -6.17 19.55 -5.78
CA THR A 6 -5.07 20.37 -5.25
C THR A 6 -5.63 21.70 -4.71
N PRO A 7 -4.87 22.51 -3.95
CA PRO A 7 -5.35 23.81 -3.51
C PRO A 7 -5.46 24.77 -4.70
N VAL A 8 -6.49 24.61 -5.54
CA VAL A 8 -6.95 25.61 -6.50
C VAL A 8 -7.84 26.58 -5.73
N MET A 9 -7.25 27.27 -4.76
CA MET A 9 -8.00 28.10 -3.82
C MET A 9 -8.55 29.40 -4.43
N TYR A 10 -8.33 29.72 -5.71
CA TYR A 10 -8.84 30.97 -6.31
C TYR A 10 -9.10 30.94 -7.84
N GLY A 11 -9.30 29.78 -8.49
CA GLY A 11 -9.30 29.74 -9.96
C GLY A 11 -10.21 28.74 -10.69
N ILE A 12 -11.00 27.92 -10.00
CA ILE A 12 -11.92 27.02 -10.71
C ILE A 12 -13.10 27.85 -11.19
N SER A 13 -13.19 28.09 -12.50
CA SER A 13 -14.37 28.71 -13.10
C SER A 13 -15.58 27.79 -12.85
N PRO A 14 -16.73 28.30 -12.37
CA PRO A 14 -18.01 27.58 -12.28
C PRO A 14 -18.32 26.75 -13.53
N VAL A 15 -17.85 27.21 -14.70
CA VAL A 15 -18.01 26.58 -16.01
C VAL A 15 -17.32 25.20 -16.13
N VAL A 16 -16.21 24.95 -15.43
CA VAL A 16 -15.42 23.72 -15.60
C VAL A 16 -16.09 22.50 -14.96
N ILE A 17 -16.75 22.72 -13.82
CA ILE A 17 -17.42 21.66 -13.05
C ILE A 17 -18.95 21.74 -13.13
N GLY A 18 -19.47 22.77 -13.80
CA GLY A 18 -20.92 22.97 -14.01
C GLY A 18 -21.71 23.33 -12.75
N LEU A 19 -21.04 23.82 -11.70
CA LEU A 19 -21.69 24.21 -10.44
C LEU A 19 -21.97 25.72 -10.41
N ALA A 20 -23.05 26.12 -9.74
CA ALA A 20 -23.30 27.53 -9.45
C ALA A 20 -22.32 28.07 -8.39
N ALA A 21 -22.19 29.39 -8.30
CA ALA A 21 -21.20 30.03 -7.43
C ALA A 21 -21.47 29.79 -5.93
N ASP A 22 -22.74 29.69 -5.55
CA ASP A 22 -23.20 29.34 -4.20
C ASP A 22 -22.93 27.86 -3.87
N GLU A 23 -23.11 26.94 -4.82
CA GLU A 23 -22.74 25.53 -4.65
C GLU A 23 -21.24 25.34 -4.48
N LEU A 24 -20.43 26.08 -5.24
CA LEU A 24 -18.97 26.11 -5.09
C LEU A 24 -18.55 26.64 -3.71
N ALA A 25 -19.32 27.58 -3.14
CA ALA A 25 -19.07 28.10 -1.81
C ALA A 25 -19.20 27.03 -0.72
N LEU A 26 -20.04 26.00 -0.92
CA LEU A 26 -20.24 24.89 0.01
C LEU A 26 -19.12 23.84 0.01
N LEU A 27 -18.25 23.81 -1.01
CA LEU A 27 -17.15 22.85 -1.06
C LEU A 27 -16.16 23.04 0.11
N PRO A 28 -15.56 21.94 0.61
CA PRO A 28 -14.52 22.03 1.63
C PRO A 28 -13.39 22.97 1.22
N LYS A 29 -13.07 23.94 2.09
CA LYS A 29 -12.02 24.96 1.83
C LYS A 29 -10.62 24.52 2.25
N LYS A 30 -10.52 23.35 2.87
CA LYS A 30 -9.27 22.71 3.28
C LYS A 30 -9.39 21.23 2.99
N GLU A 31 -8.24 20.59 2.79
CA GLU A 31 -8.20 19.15 2.64
C GLU A 31 -8.71 18.45 3.91
N ALA A 32 -9.44 17.36 3.70
CA ALA A 32 -9.66 16.38 4.73
C ALA A 32 -8.75 15.19 4.42
N TYR A 33 -7.63 15.08 5.14
CA TYR A 33 -6.67 14.00 4.93
C TYR A 33 -7.23 12.64 5.43
N PHE A 34 -7.80 12.63 6.64
CA PHE A 34 -8.61 11.54 7.15
C PHE A 34 -9.96 12.06 7.62
N ALA A 35 -11.04 11.43 7.18
CA ALA A 35 -12.41 11.79 7.55
C ALA A 35 -13.20 10.55 7.98
N LYS A 36 -13.90 10.66 9.10
CA LYS A 36 -14.81 9.60 9.54
C LYS A 36 -15.97 9.50 8.56
N ARG A 37 -16.24 8.28 8.09
CA ARG A 37 -17.40 7.95 7.23
C ARG A 37 -18.13 6.73 7.78
N PRO A 38 -19.42 6.54 7.45
CA PRO A 38 -20.10 5.27 7.66
C PRO A 38 -19.35 4.14 6.97
N VAL A 39 -19.38 2.95 7.57
CA VAL A 39 -18.81 1.75 6.94
C VAL A 39 -19.54 1.51 5.61
N PRO A 40 -18.84 1.36 4.47
CA PRO A 40 -19.47 1.06 3.20
C PRO A 40 -20.28 -0.24 3.29
N SER A 41 -21.53 -0.20 2.81
CA SER A 41 -22.38 -1.39 2.75
C SER A 41 -21.95 -2.30 1.59
N ILE A 42 -22.09 -3.62 1.77
CA ILE A 42 -21.92 -4.59 0.68
C ILE A 42 -22.97 -4.43 -0.44
N ALA A 43 -24.05 -3.69 -0.18
CA ALA A 43 -25.04 -3.30 -1.19
C ALA A 43 -24.62 -2.06 -2.01
N SER A 44 -23.46 -1.45 -1.69
CA SER A 44 -22.94 -0.33 -2.46
C SER A 44 -22.49 -0.78 -3.85
N HIS A 45 -22.52 0.15 -4.80
CA HIS A 45 -22.05 -0.11 -6.16
C HIS A 45 -20.61 -0.66 -6.21
N ASP A 46 -19.76 -0.22 -5.29
CA ASP A 46 -18.35 -0.63 -5.22
C ASP A 46 -18.14 -2.06 -4.70
N ALA A 47 -19.19 -2.65 -4.12
CA ALA A 47 -19.16 -3.98 -3.50
C ALA A 47 -19.92 -5.06 -4.30
N TYR A 48 -20.41 -4.73 -5.50
CA TYR A 48 -21.07 -5.73 -6.36
C TYR A 48 -20.14 -6.92 -6.65
N PRO A 49 -20.60 -8.17 -6.46
CA PRO A 49 -19.81 -9.34 -6.74
C PRO A 49 -19.45 -9.40 -8.22
N ARG A 50 -18.17 -9.71 -8.51
CA ARG A 50 -17.70 -9.91 -9.88
C ARG A 50 -17.67 -11.39 -10.22
N ALA A 51 -17.88 -11.69 -11.50
CA ALA A 51 -17.77 -13.04 -12.04
C ALA A 51 -16.33 -13.59 -11.95
N SER A 52 -15.32 -12.72 -12.02
CA SER A 52 -13.92 -13.08 -11.83
C SER A 52 -13.36 -12.53 -10.52
N SER A 53 -12.57 -13.35 -9.84
CA SER A 53 -11.74 -12.97 -8.69
C SER A 53 -10.49 -12.17 -9.06
N ASP A 54 -10.22 -11.98 -10.36
CA ASP A 54 -9.06 -11.23 -10.83
C ASP A 54 -9.06 -9.79 -10.30
N LEU A 55 -7.87 -9.26 -10.07
CA LEU A 55 -7.67 -7.89 -9.67
C LEU A 55 -8.08 -6.94 -10.81
N ILE A 56 -8.93 -5.96 -10.51
CA ILE A 56 -9.32 -4.93 -11.51
C ILE A 56 -8.13 -4.03 -11.85
N THR A 57 -7.22 -3.82 -10.89
CA THR A 57 -6.09 -2.92 -11.04
C THR A 57 -4.79 -3.63 -10.72
N LYS A 58 -3.71 -3.12 -11.32
CA LYS A 58 -2.35 -3.56 -11.05
C LYS A 58 -1.76 -2.92 -9.79
N HIS A 59 -2.55 -2.29 -8.93
CA HIS A 59 -2.06 -1.53 -7.76
C HIS A 59 -2.10 -2.34 -6.45
N ARG A 60 -2.34 -3.65 -6.55
CA ARG A 60 -2.34 -4.57 -5.41
C ARG A 60 -1.59 -5.83 -5.81
N TYR A 61 -0.74 -6.33 -4.93
CA TYR A 61 -0.16 -7.65 -5.02
C TYR A 61 -0.45 -8.43 -3.72
N PRO A 62 -1.10 -9.61 -3.78
CA PRO A 62 -1.46 -10.37 -2.59
C PRO A 62 -0.25 -11.15 -2.06
N LEU A 63 0.74 -10.46 -1.49
CA LEU A 63 2.02 -11.05 -1.06
C LEU A 63 1.85 -12.28 -0.14
N MET A 64 0.89 -12.24 0.79
CA MET A 64 0.66 -13.34 1.72
C MET A 64 0.08 -14.60 1.06
N ALA A 65 -0.48 -14.50 -0.14
CA ALA A 65 -0.93 -15.65 -0.93
C ALA A 65 0.22 -16.33 -1.69
N LYS A 66 1.40 -15.69 -1.77
CA LYS A 66 2.61 -16.30 -2.36
C LYS A 66 3.10 -17.42 -1.45
N GLN A 67 3.43 -18.57 -2.05
CA GLN A 67 4.07 -19.67 -1.33
C GLN A 67 5.39 -19.15 -0.72
N PRO A 68 5.57 -19.23 0.61
CA PRO A 68 6.80 -18.78 1.22
C PRO A 68 7.97 -19.71 0.88
N ARG A 69 9.17 -19.12 0.83
CA ARG A 69 10.41 -19.86 0.97
C ARG A 69 10.61 -20.19 2.45
N LEU A 70 10.92 -21.45 2.75
CA LEU A 70 11.32 -21.88 4.08
C LEU A 70 12.81 -21.56 4.29
N ALA A 71 13.13 -20.90 5.39
CA ALA A 71 14.50 -20.58 5.74
C ALA A 71 15.17 -21.76 6.48
N PRO A 72 16.47 -22.02 6.22
CA PRO A 72 17.25 -22.94 7.06
C PRO A 72 17.23 -22.47 8.52
N GLY A 73 16.95 -23.37 9.46
CA GLY A 73 16.84 -23.04 10.89
C GLY A 73 15.45 -22.64 11.37
N GLY A 74 14.45 -22.62 10.48
CA GLY A 74 13.06 -22.26 10.81
C GLY A 74 12.69 -20.86 10.34
N GLY A 75 11.40 -20.61 10.16
CA GLY A 75 10.86 -19.35 9.66
C GLY A 75 10.56 -19.33 8.16
N THR A 76 9.92 -18.25 7.72
CA THR A 76 9.44 -18.11 6.35
C THR A 76 9.78 -16.75 5.76
N GLN A 77 9.96 -16.72 4.44
CA GLN A 77 10.20 -15.50 3.69
C GLN A 77 9.32 -15.43 2.44
N ARG A 78 8.59 -14.33 2.29
CA ARG A 78 7.81 -14.00 1.09
C ARG A 78 8.37 -12.72 0.50
N THR A 79 9.08 -12.84 -0.61
CA THR A 79 9.68 -11.71 -1.32
C THR A 79 8.86 -11.36 -2.56
N VAL A 80 8.68 -10.07 -2.80
CA VAL A 80 8.10 -9.50 -4.02
C VAL A 80 9.10 -8.53 -4.64
N THR A 81 9.34 -8.72 -5.93
CA THR A 81 10.20 -7.85 -6.75
C THR A 81 9.42 -7.33 -7.95
N VAL A 82 10.09 -6.56 -8.82
CA VAL A 82 9.46 -6.02 -10.05
C VAL A 82 9.01 -7.13 -11.00
N GLU A 83 9.63 -8.32 -10.96
CA GLU A 83 9.24 -9.49 -11.74
C GLU A 83 7.86 -10.04 -11.31
N ASP A 84 7.54 -9.94 -10.02
CA ASP A 84 6.24 -10.33 -9.47
C ASP A 84 5.20 -9.21 -9.58
N PHE A 85 5.63 -7.97 -9.30
CA PHE A 85 4.77 -6.80 -9.18
C PHE A 85 5.31 -5.61 -10.00
N PRO A 86 5.11 -5.60 -11.33
CA PRO A 86 5.80 -4.69 -12.25
C PRO A 86 5.54 -3.20 -12.03
N ILE A 87 4.44 -2.84 -11.35
CA ILE A 87 4.16 -1.43 -11.02
C ILE A 87 5.09 -0.90 -9.92
N SER A 88 5.65 -1.79 -9.09
CA SER A 88 6.59 -1.46 -8.01
C SER A 88 8.03 -1.45 -8.53
N SER A 89 8.29 -0.57 -9.49
CA SER A 89 9.59 -0.50 -10.17
C SER A 89 10.72 0.09 -9.34
N THR A 90 10.40 0.79 -8.24
CA THR A 90 11.36 1.51 -7.40
C THR A 90 11.53 0.89 -6.01
N MET A 91 10.86 -0.22 -5.72
CA MET A 91 10.89 -0.86 -4.40
C MET A 91 10.65 -2.36 -4.52
N ALA A 92 11.46 -3.15 -3.82
CA ALA A 92 11.19 -4.55 -3.52
C ALA A 92 10.77 -4.69 -2.06
N GLY A 93 10.03 -5.74 -1.74
CA GLY A 93 9.54 -5.98 -0.38
C GLY A 93 9.73 -7.43 0.04
N SER A 94 9.90 -7.66 1.34
CA SER A 94 9.93 -9.00 1.91
C SER A 94 9.20 -9.02 3.24
N VAL A 95 8.34 -10.02 3.45
CA VAL A 95 7.80 -10.37 4.76
C VAL A 95 8.60 -11.55 5.27
N ILE A 96 9.25 -11.36 6.42
CA ILE A 96 10.10 -12.36 7.06
C ILE A 96 9.47 -12.69 8.42
N GLU A 97 9.25 -13.98 8.65
CA GLU A 97 8.77 -14.52 9.91
C GLU A 97 9.88 -15.39 10.49
N LEU A 98 10.37 -15.04 11.68
CA LEU A 98 11.39 -15.82 12.39
C LEU A 98 10.72 -16.55 13.55
N GLU A 99 11.03 -17.84 13.70
CA GLU A 99 10.65 -18.59 14.89
C GLU A 99 11.39 -18.06 16.13
N PRO A 100 10.86 -18.25 17.35
CA PRO A 100 11.58 -17.89 18.58
C PRO A 100 12.98 -18.51 18.64
N GLY A 101 14.00 -17.68 18.86
CA GLY A 101 15.42 -18.10 18.83
C GLY A 101 16.02 -18.24 17.43
N GLY A 102 15.22 -18.03 16.38
CA GLY A 102 15.67 -17.96 14.99
C GLY A 102 16.48 -16.70 14.72
N LEU A 103 17.32 -16.77 13.69
CA LEU A 103 18.12 -15.65 13.22
C LEU A 103 18.07 -15.55 11.71
N ARG A 104 18.12 -14.32 11.20
CA ARG A 104 18.41 -14.06 9.79
C ARG A 104 19.92 -14.10 9.61
N GLU A 105 20.39 -14.90 8.65
CA GLU A 105 21.82 -15.08 8.39
C GLU A 105 22.54 -13.74 8.14
N MET A 106 23.84 -13.67 8.42
CA MET A 106 24.64 -12.51 8.10
C MET A 106 24.68 -12.33 6.58
N HIS A 107 24.20 -11.18 6.10
CA HIS A 107 24.19 -10.85 4.68
C HIS A 107 24.25 -9.34 4.47
N TRP A 108 24.47 -8.93 3.23
CA TRP A 108 24.40 -7.55 2.79
C TRP A 108 23.64 -7.47 1.46
N HIS A 109 23.12 -6.29 1.15
CA HIS A 109 22.50 -6.00 -0.13
C HIS A 109 23.48 -5.24 -1.03
N PRO A 110 23.89 -5.80 -2.19
CA PRO A 110 24.87 -5.16 -3.06
C PRO A 110 24.28 -4.02 -3.91
N ASN A 111 22.95 -3.88 -3.93
CA ASN A 111 22.22 -3.07 -4.92
C ASN A 111 21.26 -2.04 -4.32
N ALA A 112 21.01 -2.08 -3.02
CA ALA A 112 20.08 -1.16 -2.36
C ALA A 112 20.31 -1.12 -0.84
N ASP A 113 19.94 0.00 -0.23
CA ASP A 113 19.79 0.09 1.21
C ASP A 113 18.53 -0.68 1.65
N GLU A 114 18.58 -1.26 2.85
CA GLU A 114 17.44 -1.96 3.45
C GLU A 114 16.76 -1.07 4.50
N TRP A 115 15.43 -0.95 4.40
CA TRP A 115 14.61 -0.35 5.45
C TRP A 115 13.69 -1.40 6.06
N GLN A 116 13.67 -1.47 7.39
CA GLN A 116 12.99 -2.52 8.14
C GLN A 116 11.86 -1.95 9.00
N TYR A 117 10.74 -2.67 9.04
CA TYR A 117 9.62 -2.41 9.94
C TYR A 117 9.24 -3.68 10.67
N TYR A 118 9.22 -3.62 12.01
CA TYR A 118 8.87 -4.76 12.86
C TYR A 118 7.39 -4.71 13.21
N LEU A 119 6.65 -5.70 12.73
CA LEU A 119 5.20 -5.82 12.96
C LEU A 119 4.88 -6.37 14.35
N ASP A 120 5.63 -7.37 14.79
CA ASP A 120 5.44 -8.05 16.06
C ASP A 120 6.76 -8.67 16.55
N GLY A 121 6.83 -8.93 17.86
CA GLY A 121 7.97 -9.55 18.52
C GLY A 121 9.08 -8.60 18.93
N VAL A 122 10.21 -9.17 19.36
CA VAL A 122 11.42 -8.45 19.75
C VAL A 122 12.58 -9.00 18.96
N VAL A 123 13.31 -8.11 18.29
CA VAL A 123 14.52 -8.46 17.55
C VAL A 123 15.71 -7.70 18.14
N ILE A 124 16.89 -8.30 18.04
CA ILE A 124 18.16 -7.62 18.29
C ILE A 124 18.89 -7.60 16.97
N THR A 125 19.14 -6.40 16.44
CA THR A 125 19.97 -6.21 15.26
C THR A 125 21.33 -5.67 15.67
N ARG A 126 22.38 -6.13 14.98
CA ARG A 126 23.73 -5.61 15.13
C ARG A 126 24.29 -5.28 13.75
N PRO A 127 24.26 -4.00 13.33
CA PRO A 127 24.90 -3.61 12.08
C PRO A 127 26.42 -3.81 12.19
N LEU A 128 27.01 -4.32 11.12
CA LEU A 128 28.47 -4.42 10.95
C LEU A 128 28.94 -3.23 10.09
N ILE A 129 28.73 -2.02 10.60
CA ILE A 129 29.30 -0.78 10.07
C ILE A 129 29.52 0.19 11.22
#